data_AF-A0A954L633-F1
#
_entry.id   AF-A0A954L633-F1
#
_cell.length_a   1.000
_cell.length_b   1.000
_cell.length_c   1.000
_cell.angle_alpha   90.00
_cell.angle_beta   90.00
_cell.angle_gamma   90.00
#
_symmetry.space_group_name_H-M   'P 1'
#
loop_
_entity.id
_entity.type
_entity.pdbx_description
1 polymer ?
#
loop_
_entity_poly.entity_id
_entity_poly.type
_entity_poly.pdbx_seq_one_letter_code
_entity_poly.pdbx_strand_id
1 'polypeptide(L)'
;VISMRNPFRVARRWLRVTLPWDGVLLALIVLTVGAKTVSVLLPDGNVRRMAGDIGVGLAELLCFLGAFVYGVMRVVYSHPLLRSEYRKWLQLSPWDASRPLPDGPVTLQLQDAVIVAVLILLGATLAPAVSWTVIPALFLCGYLLALAIVISNTGQMRIAYWMVMLAGACIHWHAIPWLVGLCLLAIVILSQWGSVRSLRQFDDWDLSHWEGSGWEKLFSGQSVDLRTWAANRELGWPVDRLSPQRSRHSISTLRSVAVAGLTAWLSFVLASVLTGNREPAERQQLEVAVTALSQLMLPLVIFRLVRYLWGYPPPLSVWGRICTGRLIIPKYDYVLIAPLTVFLIWLGHVWVVRNTDWDVNVTAPLCLGLMLLAALGMPPTLDQWRLTGRHRVVPGLGMRTNEFQQGA
;
A
#
# COMPACT_ATOMS: atom_id res chain seq x y z
N VAL A 1 -34.31 12.75 -36.73
CA VAL A 1 -35.02 13.46 -35.64
C VAL A 1 -34.15 13.45 -34.39
N ILE A 2 -33.38 14.53 -34.17
CA ILE A 2 -32.53 14.70 -32.98
C ILE A 2 -33.49 15.09 -31.84
N SER A 3 -33.93 14.10 -31.06
CA SER A 3 -34.65 14.36 -29.82
C SER A 3 -33.80 15.29 -28.96
N MET A 4 -34.31 16.49 -28.67
CA MET A 4 -33.68 17.44 -27.73
C MET A 4 -33.64 16.80 -26.34
N ARG A 5 -32.61 15.99 -26.11
CA ARG A 5 -32.36 15.37 -24.82
C ARG A 5 -32.06 16.51 -23.84
N ASN A 6 -32.86 16.59 -22.79
CA ASN A 6 -32.68 17.53 -21.69
C ASN A 6 -31.18 17.58 -21.29
N PRO A 7 -30.50 18.73 -21.43
CA PRO A 7 -29.06 18.85 -21.23
C PRO A 7 -28.64 18.44 -19.81
N PHE A 8 -29.52 18.62 -18.81
CA PHE A 8 -29.28 18.15 -17.44
C PHE A 8 -29.22 16.63 -17.33
N ARG A 9 -30.01 15.88 -18.10
CA ARG A 9 -29.92 14.42 -18.11
C ARG A 9 -28.64 13.95 -18.76
N VAL A 10 -28.17 14.64 -19.80
CA VAL A 10 -26.89 14.34 -20.47
C VAL A 10 -25.73 14.65 -19.53
N ALA A 11 -25.70 15.83 -18.91
CA ALA A 11 -24.69 16.22 -17.93
C ALA A 11 -24.66 15.28 -16.71
N ARG A 12 -25.82 14.91 -16.16
CA ARG A 12 -25.90 13.98 -15.02
C ARG A 12 -25.46 12.57 -15.40
N ARG A 13 -25.74 12.11 -16.62
CA ARG A 13 -25.25 10.81 -17.11
C ARG A 13 -23.75 10.86 -17.34
N TRP A 14 -23.23 11.97 -17.84
CA TRP A 14 -21.80 12.21 -18.05
C TRP A 14 -21.02 12.26 -16.73
N LEU A 15 -21.54 12.97 -15.72
CA LEU A 15 -20.95 13.04 -14.38
C LEU A 15 -20.97 11.69 -13.64
N ARG A 16 -22.07 10.94 -13.75
CA ARG A 16 -22.20 9.63 -13.08
C ARG A 16 -21.16 8.60 -13.52
N VAL A 17 -20.58 8.75 -14.70
CA VAL A 17 -19.54 7.84 -15.20
C VAL A 17 -18.22 8.01 -14.43
N THR A 18 -17.95 9.20 -13.88
CA THR A 18 -16.67 9.50 -13.22
C THR A 18 -16.79 9.81 -11.73
N LEU A 19 -17.99 10.13 -11.25
CA LEU A 19 -18.30 10.46 -9.86
C LEU A 19 -19.43 9.56 -9.35
N PRO A 20 -19.14 8.31 -8.97
CA PRO A 20 -20.16 7.44 -8.36
C PRO A 20 -20.51 7.86 -6.93
N TRP A 21 -19.64 8.63 -6.25
CA TRP A 21 -19.86 9.14 -4.88
C TRP A 21 -19.66 10.66 -4.83
N ASP A 22 -20.64 11.40 -5.38
CA ASP A 22 -20.73 12.85 -5.26
C ASP A 22 -20.55 13.32 -3.80
N GLY A 23 -21.02 12.52 -2.84
CA GLY A 23 -21.02 12.84 -1.41
C GLY A 23 -19.65 13.07 -0.80
N VAL A 24 -18.60 12.32 -1.17
CA VAL A 24 -17.27 12.46 -0.52
C VAL A 24 -16.56 13.71 -1.01
N LEU A 25 -16.52 13.93 -2.33
CA LEU A 25 -15.92 15.14 -2.89
C LEU A 25 -16.71 16.37 -2.44
N LEU A 26 -18.04 16.31 -2.47
CA LEU A 26 -18.89 17.38 -1.98
C LEU A 26 -18.67 17.64 -0.50
N ALA A 27 -18.59 16.59 0.34
CA ALA A 27 -18.30 16.74 1.76
C ALA A 27 -16.93 17.40 1.99
N LEU A 28 -15.90 17.00 1.25
CA LEU A 28 -14.57 17.63 1.35
C LEU A 28 -14.59 19.09 0.90
N ILE A 29 -15.28 19.41 -0.19
CA ILE A 29 -15.45 20.81 -0.63
C ILE A 29 -16.21 21.62 0.42
N VAL A 30 -17.32 21.09 0.95
CA VAL A 30 -18.14 21.75 1.98
C VAL A 30 -17.33 21.95 3.26
N LEU A 31 -16.55 20.96 3.70
CA LEU A 31 -15.67 21.06 4.87
C LEU A 31 -14.57 22.12 4.65
N THR A 32 -13.98 22.17 3.45
CA THR A 32 -12.91 23.14 3.13
C THR A 32 -13.45 24.57 3.11
N VAL A 33 -14.60 24.78 2.46
CA VAL A 33 -15.28 26.09 2.42
C VAL A 33 -15.80 26.48 3.82
N GLY A 34 -16.34 25.52 4.57
CA GLY A 34 -16.81 25.72 5.94
C GLY A 34 -15.67 26.16 6.88
N ALA A 35 -14.53 25.49 6.83
CA ALA A 35 -13.34 25.85 7.61
C ALA A 35 -12.90 27.31 7.37
N LYS A 36 -12.87 27.74 6.09
CA LYS A 36 -12.56 29.14 5.76
C LYS A 36 -13.63 30.10 6.23
N THR A 37 -14.90 29.78 6.05
CA THR A 37 -16.03 30.65 6.44
C THR A 37 -16.03 30.91 7.94
N VAL A 38 -15.79 29.87 8.76
CA VAL A 38 -15.67 30.01 10.22
C VAL A 38 -14.52 30.95 10.59
N SER A 39 -13.36 30.86 9.92
CA SER A 39 -12.23 31.77 10.18
C SER A 39 -12.54 33.25 9.87
N VAL A 40 -13.41 33.51 8.89
CA VAL A 40 -13.80 34.86 8.48
C VAL A 40 -14.84 35.47 9.44
N LEU A 41 -15.72 34.64 10.02
CA LEU A 41 -16.81 35.09 10.89
C LEU A 41 -16.39 35.39 12.34
N LEU A 42 -15.18 34.99 12.76
CA LEU A 42 -14.70 35.24 14.12
C LEU A 42 -14.36 36.73 14.32
N PRO A 43 -14.73 37.32 15.47
CA PRO A 43 -14.47 38.73 15.77
C PRO A 43 -12.98 39.05 15.84
N ASP A 44 -12.61 40.28 15.51
CA ASP A 44 -11.22 40.74 15.46
C ASP A 44 -10.48 40.54 16.79
N GLY A 45 -9.30 39.91 16.71
CA GLY A 45 -8.45 39.65 17.87
C GLY A 45 -7.46 38.51 17.65
N ASN A 46 -6.72 38.15 18.71
CA ASN A 46 -5.76 37.04 18.69
C ASN A 46 -6.42 35.70 18.33
N VAL A 47 -7.69 35.51 18.70
CA VAL A 47 -8.48 34.33 18.36
C VAL A 47 -8.70 34.23 16.85
N ARG A 48 -8.98 35.35 16.15
CA ARG A 48 -9.14 35.38 14.69
C ARG A 48 -7.84 35.02 13.96
N ARG A 49 -6.69 35.50 14.45
CA ARG A 49 -5.38 35.16 13.87
C ARG A 49 -5.07 33.67 14.01
N MET A 50 -5.18 33.14 15.23
CA MET A 50 -4.97 31.72 15.50
C MET A 50 -5.94 30.82 14.72
N ALA A 51 -7.22 31.19 14.67
CA ALA A 51 -8.22 30.47 13.89
C ALA A 51 -8.02 30.61 12.37
N GLY A 52 -7.45 31.72 11.92
CA GLY A 52 -7.03 31.94 10.54
C GLY A 52 -5.91 30.97 10.14
N ASP A 53 -4.86 30.89 10.96
CA ASP A 53 -3.72 29.99 10.70
C ASP A 53 -4.14 28.52 10.72
N ILE A 54 -4.95 28.12 11.72
CA ILE A 54 -5.52 26.76 11.79
C ILE A 54 -6.46 26.50 10.61
N GLY A 55 -7.30 27.46 10.25
CA GLY A 55 -8.25 27.33 9.14
C GLY A 55 -7.56 27.18 7.79
N VAL A 56 -6.47 27.91 7.55
CA VAL A 56 -5.64 27.78 6.34
C VAL A 56 -4.95 26.42 6.32
N GLY A 57 -4.29 26.01 7.40
CA GLY A 57 -3.65 24.69 7.47
C GLY A 57 -4.63 23.52 7.31
N LEU A 58 -5.85 23.64 7.87
CA LEU A 58 -6.90 22.64 7.68
C LEU A 58 -7.40 22.63 6.23
N ALA A 59 -7.60 23.78 5.60
CA ALA A 59 -8.01 23.86 4.20
C ALA A 59 -6.96 23.26 3.26
N GLU A 60 -5.67 23.51 3.53
CA GLU A 60 -4.54 22.88 2.83
C GLU A 60 -4.59 21.36 2.94
N LEU A 61 -4.68 20.85 4.16
CA LEU A 61 -4.76 19.42 4.43
C LEU A 61 -5.97 18.78 3.72
N LEU A 62 -7.14 19.43 3.76
CA LEU A 62 -8.35 18.93 3.10
C LEU A 62 -8.23 18.95 1.58
N CYS A 63 -7.60 19.97 0.98
CA CYS A 63 -7.32 20.00 -0.45
C CYS A 63 -6.37 18.86 -0.86
N PHE A 64 -5.31 18.64 -0.09
CA PHE A 64 -4.35 17.56 -0.32
C PHE A 64 -4.99 16.19 -0.20
N LEU A 65 -5.73 15.96 0.89
CA LEU A 65 -6.45 14.72 1.13
C LEU A 65 -7.50 14.49 0.05
N GLY A 66 -8.24 15.55 -0.35
CA GLY A 66 -9.25 15.45 -1.38
C GLY A 66 -8.70 15.10 -2.75
N ALA A 67 -7.59 15.71 -3.16
CA ALA A 67 -6.92 15.35 -4.40
C ALA A 67 -6.45 13.88 -4.40
N PHE A 68 -5.77 13.46 -3.33
CA PHE A 68 -5.25 12.10 -3.20
C PHE A 68 -6.38 11.05 -3.14
N VAL A 69 -7.36 11.26 -2.26
CA VAL A 69 -8.52 10.37 -2.09
C VAL A 69 -9.31 10.29 -3.39
N TYR A 70 -9.53 11.40 -4.09
CA TYR A 70 -10.21 11.37 -5.39
C TYR A 70 -9.48 10.48 -6.40
N GLY A 71 -8.15 10.58 -6.49
CA GLY A 71 -7.33 9.69 -7.32
C GLY A 71 -7.48 8.21 -6.97
N VAL A 72 -7.44 7.88 -5.68
CA VAL A 72 -7.65 6.50 -5.20
C VAL A 72 -9.05 6.00 -5.54
N MET A 73 -10.08 6.78 -5.20
CA MET A 73 -11.48 6.42 -5.42
C MET A 73 -11.79 6.21 -6.91
N ARG A 74 -11.16 7.00 -7.79
CA ARG A 74 -11.30 6.82 -9.24
C ARG A 74 -10.96 5.40 -9.67
N VAL A 75 -9.88 4.81 -9.14
CA VAL A 75 -9.52 3.42 -9.44
C VAL A 75 -10.44 2.43 -8.74
N VAL A 76 -10.73 2.66 -7.45
CA VAL A 76 -11.60 1.79 -6.63
C VAL A 76 -12.95 1.54 -7.29
N TYR A 77 -13.58 2.59 -7.83
CA TYR A 77 -14.90 2.44 -8.42
C TYR A 77 -14.91 1.85 -9.82
N SER A 78 -13.84 2.10 -10.58
CA SER A 78 -13.85 1.81 -12.02
C SER A 78 -13.27 0.43 -12.31
N HIS A 79 -12.42 -0.09 -11.43
CA HIS A 79 -11.74 -1.36 -11.67
C HIS A 79 -12.52 -2.56 -11.10
N PRO A 80 -12.85 -3.59 -11.91
CA PRO A 80 -13.62 -4.76 -11.47
C PRO A 80 -13.03 -5.50 -10.26
N LEU A 81 -11.69 -5.57 -10.15
CA LEU A 81 -11.02 -6.23 -9.01
C LEU A 81 -11.54 -5.75 -7.64
N LEU A 82 -11.79 -4.45 -7.50
CA LEU A 82 -12.13 -3.82 -6.22
C LEU A 82 -13.64 -3.84 -5.93
N ARG A 83 -14.46 -4.26 -6.91
CA ARG A 83 -15.92 -4.37 -6.79
C ARG A 83 -16.36 -5.79 -7.12
N SER A 84 -16.39 -6.65 -6.11
CA SER A 84 -16.69 -8.09 -6.28
C SER A 84 -18.04 -8.35 -6.95
N GLU A 85 -19.09 -7.58 -6.65
CA GLU A 85 -20.39 -7.69 -7.32
C GLU A 85 -20.32 -7.32 -8.80
N TYR A 86 -19.64 -6.22 -9.13
CA TYR A 86 -19.45 -5.80 -10.52
C TYR A 86 -18.61 -6.81 -11.31
N ARG A 87 -17.57 -7.37 -10.68
CA ARG A 87 -16.78 -8.48 -11.24
C ARG A 87 -17.65 -9.71 -11.53
N LYS A 88 -18.46 -10.15 -10.57
CA LYS A 88 -19.37 -11.30 -10.75
C LYS A 88 -20.39 -11.04 -11.86
N TRP A 89 -20.93 -9.82 -11.92
CA TRP A 89 -21.83 -9.43 -12.99
C TRP A 89 -21.13 -9.47 -14.36
N LEU A 90 -19.89 -8.96 -14.47
CA LEU A 90 -19.11 -9.03 -15.71
C LEU A 90 -18.87 -10.49 -16.14
N GLN A 91 -18.51 -11.38 -15.20
CA GLN A 91 -18.30 -12.81 -15.46
C GLN A 91 -19.57 -13.53 -15.95
N LEU A 92 -20.74 -13.10 -15.51
CA LEU A 92 -22.04 -13.69 -15.92
C LEU A 92 -22.59 -13.08 -17.22
N SER A 93 -22.08 -11.92 -17.62
CA SER A 93 -22.50 -11.20 -18.82
C SER A 93 -21.69 -11.63 -20.05
N PRO A 94 -22.15 -11.38 -21.29
CA PRO A 94 -21.36 -11.60 -22.50
C PRO A 94 -20.32 -10.49 -22.72
N TRP A 95 -19.79 -9.89 -21.64
CA TRP A 95 -18.76 -8.86 -21.71
C TRP A 95 -17.41 -9.51 -22.01
N ASP A 96 -16.58 -8.79 -22.78
CA ASP A 96 -15.21 -9.17 -23.08
C ASP A 96 -14.32 -7.91 -23.02
N ALA A 97 -13.01 -8.09 -22.92
CA ALA A 97 -12.05 -7.00 -22.80
C ALA A 97 -11.95 -6.09 -24.04
N SER A 98 -12.56 -6.45 -25.17
CA SER A 98 -12.62 -5.59 -26.36
C SER A 98 -13.73 -4.54 -26.26
N ARG A 99 -14.70 -4.74 -25.35
CA ARG A 99 -15.81 -3.83 -25.11
C ARG A 99 -15.47 -2.84 -24.00
N PRO A 100 -15.98 -1.59 -24.07
CA PRO A 100 -15.83 -0.65 -22.97
C PRO A 100 -16.49 -1.20 -21.71
N LEU A 101 -15.90 -0.88 -20.55
CA LEU A 101 -16.50 -1.19 -19.25
C LEU A 101 -17.83 -0.44 -19.09
N PRO A 102 -18.93 -1.11 -18.72
CA PRO A 102 -20.24 -0.46 -18.55
C PRO A 102 -20.25 0.70 -17.55
N ASP A 103 -19.47 0.59 -16.47
CA ASP A 103 -19.33 1.65 -15.44
C ASP A 103 -18.28 2.72 -15.81
N GLY A 104 -17.75 2.69 -17.03
CA GLY A 104 -16.76 3.64 -17.52
C GLY A 104 -15.33 3.10 -17.51
N PRO A 105 -14.42 3.70 -18.30
CA PRO A 105 -13.05 3.25 -18.39
C PRO A 105 -12.27 3.57 -17.09
N VAL A 106 -11.37 2.67 -16.72
CA VAL A 106 -10.40 2.86 -15.60
C VAL A 106 -9.46 4.04 -15.87
N THR A 107 -9.26 4.37 -17.14
CA THR A 107 -8.34 5.39 -17.61
C THR A 107 -8.79 6.79 -17.26
N LEU A 108 -7.85 7.70 -17.02
CA LEU A 108 -8.13 9.12 -16.84
C LEU A 108 -8.90 9.68 -18.05
N GLN A 109 -9.91 10.49 -17.78
CA GLN A 109 -10.76 11.16 -18.77
C GLN A 109 -10.69 12.68 -18.59
N LEU A 110 -11.28 13.42 -19.52
CA LEU A 110 -11.33 14.88 -19.45
C LEU A 110 -12.10 15.38 -18.21
N GLN A 111 -13.09 14.62 -17.73
CA GLN A 111 -13.81 14.88 -16.48
C GLN A 111 -12.86 14.98 -15.29
N ASP A 112 -11.91 14.07 -15.20
CA ASP A 112 -10.95 14.00 -14.10
C ASP A 112 -10.09 15.29 -14.12
N ALA A 113 -9.72 15.80 -15.30
CA ALA A 113 -9.02 17.07 -15.45
C ALA A 113 -9.86 18.28 -15.00
N VAL A 114 -11.16 18.30 -15.28
CA VAL A 114 -12.07 19.37 -14.80
C VAL A 114 -12.15 19.36 -13.27
N ILE A 115 -12.28 18.18 -12.65
CA ILE A 115 -12.37 18.05 -11.19
C ILE A 115 -11.06 18.50 -10.54
N VAL A 116 -9.92 18.08 -11.08
CA VAL A 116 -8.60 18.54 -10.63
C VAL A 116 -8.47 20.05 -10.81
N ALA A 117 -8.92 20.63 -11.93
CA ALA A 117 -8.90 22.08 -12.13
C ALA A 117 -9.75 22.83 -11.09
N VAL A 118 -10.91 22.31 -10.72
CA VAL A 118 -11.74 22.86 -9.63
C VAL A 118 -11.00 22.77 -8.29
N LEU A 119 -10.34 21.65 -8.00
CA LEU A 119 -9.52 21.52 -6.79
C LEU A 119 -8.34 22.50 -6.78
N ILE A 120 -7.68 22.72 -7.92
CA ILE A 120 -6.62 23.74 -8.05
C ILE A 120 -7.18 25.12 -7.75
N LEU A 121 -8.34 25.48 -8.32
CA LEU A 121 -8.97 26.78 -8.09
C LEU A 121 -9.37 26.97 -6.62
N LEU A 122 -9.91 25.93 -5.99
CA LEU A 122 -10.23 25.92 -4.56
C LEU A 122 -8.95 26.06 -3.72
N GLY A 123 -7.89 25.34 -4.05
CA GLY A 123 -6.59 25.46 -3.39
C GLY A 123 -6.01 26.86 -3.53
N ALA A 124 -6.00 27.44 -4.73
CA ALA A 124 -5.50 28.78 -4.98
C ALA A 124 -6.27 29.87 -4.23
N THR A 125 -7.58 29.68 -4.01
CA THR A 125 -8.44 30.66 -3.33
C THR A 125 -8.42 30.50 -1.80
N LEU A 126 -8.39 29.26 -1.30
CA LEU A 126 -8.48 28.96 0.13
C LEU A 126 -7.12 28.82 0.82
N ALA A 127 -6.09 28.45 0.06
CA ALA A 127 -4.76 28.09 0.50
C ALA A 127 -3.66 28.61 -0.47
N PRO A 128 -3.45 29.93 -0.55
CA PRO A 128 -2.56 30.55 -1.55
C PRO A 128 -1.08 30.17 -1.40
N ALA A 129 -0.67 29.61 -0.26
CA ALA A 129 0.68 29.10 -0.06
C ALA A 129 0.94 27.78 -0.84
N VAL A 130 -0.12 27.09 -1.26
CA VAL A 130 -0.01 25.83 -2.00
C VAL A 130 0.32 26.10 -3.45
N SER A 131 1.44 25.55 -3.92
CA SER A 131 1.75 25.55 -5.34
C SER A 131 0.66 24.80 -6.14
N TRP A 132 0.20 25.42 -7.23
CA TRP A 132 -0.81 24.87 -8.14
C TRP A 132 -0.44 23.49 -8.71
N THR A 133 0.85 23.13 -8.72
CA THR A 133 1.34 21.83 -9.19
C THR A 133 1.15 20.68 -8.20
N VAL A 134 1.00 20.98 -6.90
CA VAL A 134 0.92 19.96 -5.84
C VAL A 134 -0.38 19.17 -5.92
N ILE A 135 -1.50 19.84 -6.23
CA ILE A 135 -2.83 19.21 -6.30
C ILE A 135 -2.89 18.15 -7.42
N PRO A 136 -2.51 18.44 -8.68
CA PRO A 136 -2.38 17.42 -9.72
C PRO A 136 -1.44 16.27 -9.35
N ALA A 137 -0.30 16.59 -8.72
CA ALA A 137 0.67 15.58 -8.32
C ALA A 137 0.11 14.61 -7.27
N LEU A 138 -0.61 15.12 -6.26
CA LEU A 138 -1.26 14.29 -5.25
C LEU A 138 -2.40 13.44 -5.82
N PHE A 139 -3.21 14.01 -6.71
CA PHE A 139 -4.23 13.26 -7.45
C PHE A 139 -3.62 12.10 -8.25
N LEU A 140 -2.60 12.39 -9.07
CA LEU A 140 -1.91 11.39 -9.86
C LEU A 140 -1.24 10.34 -8.98
N CYS A 141 -0.63 10.75 -7.86
CA CYS A 141 -0.02 9.82 -6.90
C CYS A 141 -1.06 8.82 -6.34
N GLY A 142 -2.21 9.32 -5.86
CA GLY A 142 -3.29 8.46 -5.36
C GLY A 142 -3.83 7.51 -6.43
N TYR A 143 -4.07 8.02 -7.64
CA TYR A 143 -4.52 7.23 -8.79
C TYR A 143 -3.50 6.13 -9.15
N LEU A 144 -2.22 6.49 -9.31
CA LEU A 144 -1.18 5.56 -9.73
C LEU A 144 -0.87 4.51 -8.68
N LEU A 145 -0.89 4.86 -7.39
CA LEU A 145 -0.69 3.91 -6.31
C LEU A 145 -1.82 2.88 -6.26
N ALA A 146 -3.08 3.35 -6.29
CA ALA A 146 -4.23 2.46 -6.33
C ALA A 146 -4.21 1.55 -7.57
N LEU A 147 -3.88 2.11 -8.74
CA LEU A 147 -3.81 1.35 -9.98
C LEU A 147 -2.65 0.34 -9.98
N ALA A 148 -1.48 0.71 -9.45
CA ALA A 148 -0.35 -0.23 -9.32
C ALA A 148 -0.71 -1.40 -8.39
N ILE A 149 -1.39 -1.14 -7.28
CA ILE A 149 -1.90 -2.20 -6.39
C ILE A 149 -2.82 -3.14 -7.16
N VAL A 150 -3.77 -2.60 -7.91
CA VAL A 150 -4.72 -3.38 -8.71
C VAL A 150 -4.04 -4.21 -9.81
N ILE A 151 -3.16 -3.58 -10.59
CA ILE A 151 -2.39 -4.24 -11.66
C ILE A 151 -1.47 -5.33 -11.07
N SER A 152 -0.89 -5.10 -9.89
CA SER A 152 -0.07 -6.11 -9.22
C SER A 152 -0.87 -7.35 -8.80
N ASN A 153 -2.11 -7.15 -8.34
CA ASN A 153 -3.00 -8.22 -7.88
C ASN A 153 -3.68 -8.99 -9.03
N THR A 154 -3.67 -8.44 -10.25
CA THR A 154 -4.17 -9.11 -11.47
C THR A 154 -3.05 -9.79 -12.27
N GLY A 155 -1.93 -10.10 -11.62
CA GLY A 155 -0.82 -10.84 -12.22
C GLY A 155 0.19 -10.01 -13.02
N GLN A 156 -0.03 -8.71 -13.19
CA GLN A 156 0.83 -7.81 -13.99
C GLN A 156 1.89 -7.07 -13.16
N MET A 157 2.50 -7.76 -12.19
CA MET A 157 3.41 -7.15 -11.20
C MET A 157 4.59 -6.37 -11.80
N ARG A 158 5.13 -6.79 -12.94
CA ARG A 158 6.22 -6.08 -13.62
C ARG A 158 5.82 -4.66 -14.03
N ILE A 159 4.60 -4.50 -14.53
CA ILE A 159 4.07 -3.19 -14.95
C ILE A 159 3.86 -2.30 -13.72
N ALA A 160 3.22 -2.84 -12.68
CA ALA A 160 3.03 -2.13 -11.41
C ALA A 160 4.36 -1.66 -10.79
N TYR A 161 5.39 -2.52 -10.82
CA TYR A 161 6.73 -2.17 -10.33
C TYR A 161 7.31 -0.98 -11.09
N TRP A 162 7.29 -1.01 -12.43
CA TRP A 162 7.79 0.10 -13.24
C TRP A 162 7.00 1.39 -13.05
N MET A 163 5.67 1.30 -12.88
CA MET A 163 4.84 2.47 -12.58
C MET A 163 5.28 3.15 -11.28
N VAL A 164 5.48 2.38 -10.20
CA VAL A 164 5.89 2.95 -8.91
C VAL A 164 7.34 3.43 -8.94
N MET A 165 8.23 2.71 -9.64
CA MET A 165 9.62 3.12 -9.85
C MET A 165 9.68 4.49 -10.54
N LEU A 166 8.97 4.65 -11.67
CA LEU A 166 8.90 5.91 -12.41
C LEU A 166 8.20 7.02 -11.60
N ALA A 167 7.20 6.69 -10.79
CA ALA A 167 6.57 7.67 -9.89
C ALA A 167 7.60 8.23 -8.88
N GLY A 168 8.45 7.37 -8.31
CA GLY A 168 9.58 7.80 -7.50
C GLY A 168 10.58 8.67 -8.28
N ALA A 169 10.83 8.34 -9.55
CA ALA A 169 11.71 9.13 -10.42
C ALA A 169 11.17 10.54 -10.69
N CYS A 170 9.85 10.69 -10.89
CA CYS A 170 9.20 12.01 -11.01
C CYS A 170 9.43 12.87 -9.75
N ILE A 171 9.37 12.26 -8.56
CA ILE A 171 9.57 12.96 -7.29
C ILE A 171 11.04 13.35 -7.11
N HIS A 172 11.96 12.43 -7.38
CA HIS A 172 13.39 12.67 -7.23
C HIS A 172 13.90 13.76 -8.19
N TRP A 173 13.48 13.71 -9.46
CA TRP A 173 13.89 14.68 -10.48
C TRP A 173 12.92 15.85 -10.66
N HIS A 174 12.14 16.20 -9.63
CA HIS A 174 11.15 17.28 -9.71
C HIS A 174 11.74 18.63 -10.16
N ALA A 175 13.02 18.87 -9.90
CA ALA A 175 13.75 20.06 -10.31
C ALA A 175 14.11 20.10 -11.82
N ILE A 176 13.93 19.00 -12.57
CA ILE A 176 14.26 18.88 -13.99
C ILE A 176 12.96 18.58 -14.78
N PRO A 177 12.21 19.61 -15.22
CA PRO A 177 10.84 19.44 -15.72
C PRO A 177 10.69 18.48 -16.90
N TRP A 178 11.66 18.45 -17.82
CA TRP A 178 11.59 17.58 -18.99
C TRP A 178 11.74 16.09 -18.64
N LEU A 179 12.57 15.73 -17.65
CA LEU A 179 12.68 14.35 -17.15
C LEU A 179 11.38 13.91 -16.48
N VAL A 180 10.77 14.79 -15.69
CA VAL A 180 9.45 14.54 -15.08
C VAL A 180 8.41 14.33 -16.17
N GLY A 181 8.39 15.18 -17.21
CA GLY A 181 7.49 15.03 -18.35
C GLY A 181 7.63 13.68 -19.05
N LEU A 182 8.86 13.23 -19.30
CA LEU A 182 9.14 11.91 -19.89
C LEU A 182 8.68 10.76 -18.98
N CYS A 183 8.95 10.86 -17.68
CA CYS A 183 8.53 9.84 -16.71
C CYS A 183 7.00 9.78 -16.58
N LEU A 184 6.31 10.93 -16.53
CA LEU A 184 4.85 11.00 -16.52
C LEU A 184 4.25 10.39 -17.79
N LEU A 185 4.80 10.71 -18.97
CA LEU A 185 4.37 10.11 -20.23
C LEU A 185 4.53 8.59 -20.20
N ALA A 186 5.68 8.09 -19.76
CA ALA A 186 5.95 6.66 -19.62
C ALA A 186 4.97 5.98 -18.64
N ILE A 187 4.70 6.62 -17.49
CA ILE A 187 3.72 6.12 -16.52
C ILE A 187 2.32 6.07 -17.12
N VAL A 188 1.88 7.10 -17.85
CA VAL A 188 0.57 7.12 -18.50
C VAL A 188 0.49 5.95 -19.49
N ILE A 189 1.49 5.77 -20.35
CA ILE A 189 1.55 4.65 -21.30
C ILE A 189 1.49 3.31 -20.57
N LEU A 190 2.30 3.11 -19.53
CA LEU A 190 2.32 1.87 -18.74
C LEU A 190 0.99 1.61 -18.01
N SER A 191 0.35 2.66 -17.49
CA SER A 191 -0.93 2.55 -16.79
C SER A 191 -2.05 2.12 -17.74
N GLN A 192 -2.06 2.67 -18.95
CA GLN A 192 -3.00 2.33 -20.03
C GLN A 192 -2.78 0.89 -20.49
N TRP A 193 -1.53 0.57 -20.83
CA TRP A 193 -1.15 -0.75 -21.29
C TRP A 193 -1.40 -1.83 -20.23
N GLY A 194 -1.04 -1.54 -18.97
CA GLY A 194 -1.27 -2.42 -17.83
C GLY A 194 -2.75 -2.67 -17.54
N SER A 195 -3.59 -1.62 -17.63
CA SER A 195 -5.04 -1.76 -17.46
C SER A 195 -5.66 -2.63 -18.55
N VAL A 196 -5.33 -2.36 -19.82
CA VAL A 196 -5.83 -3.17 -20.95
C VAL A 196 -5.35 -4.61 -20.84
N ARG A 197 -4.08 -4.83 -20.53
CA ARG A 197 -3.50 -6.18 -20.41
C ARG A 197 -4.11 -6.94 -19.22
N SER A 198 -4.32 -6.27 -18.09
CA SER A 198 -4.99 -6.83 -16.93
C SER A 198 -6.42 -7.27 -17.26
N LEU A 199 -7.20 -6.40 -17.90
CA LEU A 199 -8.58 -6.70 -18.31
C LEU A 199 -8.66 -7.79 -19.40
N ARG A 200 -7.69 -7.87 -20.30
CA ARG A 200 -7.62 -8.97 -21.28
C ARG A 200 -7.43 -10.35 -20.65
N GLN A 201 -6.90 -10.39 -19.43
CA GLN A 201 -6.72 -11.62 -18.66
C GLN A 201 -7.79 -11.78 -17.58
N PHE A 202 -8.93 -11.10 -17.71
CA PHE A 202 -9.98 -11.06 -16.70
C PHE A 202 -10.43 -12.46 -16.24
N ASP A 203 -10.59 -13.39 -17.18
CA ASP A 203 -11.02 -14.77 -16.89
C ASP A 203 -9.93 -15.61 -16.19
N ASP A 204 -8.66 -15.22 -16.34
CA ASP A 204 -7.49 -15.92 -15.81
C ASP A 204 -7.02 -15.36 -14.45
N TRP A 205 -7.74 -14.38 -13.87
CA TRP A 205 -7.34 -13.80 -12.59
C TRP A 205 -7.39 -14.85 -11.47
N ASP A 206 -6.23 -15.25 -10.95
CA ASP A 206 -6.16 -16.01 -9.68
C ASP A 206 -6.43 -15.05 -8.51
N LEU A 207 -7.68 -15.00 -8.08
CA LEU A 207 -8.14 -14.15 -6.99
C LEU A 207 -8.20 -14.89 -5.65
N SER A 208 -7.71 -16.12 -5.57
CA SER A 208 -7.78 -16.91 -4.34
C SER A 208 -7.10 -16.25 -3.13
N HIS A 209 -6.10 -15.40 -3.36
CA HIS A 209 -5.44 -14.60 -2.31
C HIS A 209 -6.23 -13.33 -1.93
N TRP A 210 -7.05 -12.83 -2.84
CA TRP A 210 -7.88 -11.64 -2.67
C TRP A 210 -9.22 -11.99 -2.03
N GLU A 211 -9.84 -13.08 -2.49
CA GLU A 211 -11.14 -13.56 -2.03
C GLU A 211 -11.06 -14.03 -0.56
N GLY A 212 -11.88 -13.43 0.29
CA GLY A 212 -11.85 -13.67 1.75
C GLY A 212 -10.75 -12.92 2.51
N SER A 213 -9.87 -12.20 1.81
CA SER A 213 -8.93 -11.27 2.45
C SER A 213 -9.67 -10.11 3.11
N GLY A 214 -9.06 -9.49 4.13
CA GLY A 214 -9.63 -8.29 4.76
C GLY A 214 -9.83 -7.14 3.77
N TRP A 215 -9.08 -7.11 2.66
CA TRP A 215 -9.20 -6.09 1.63
C TRP A 215 -10.50 -6.17 0.85
N GLU A 216 -10.90 -7.37 0.41
CA GLU A 216 -12.18 -7.54 -0.28
C GLU A 216 -13.33 -7.03 0.60
N LYS A 217 -13.28 -7.32 1.90
CA LYS A 217 -14.27 -6.91 2.89
C LYS A 217 -14.29 -5.40 3.11
N LEU A 218 -13.11 -4.76 3.17
CA LEU A 218 -12.99 -3.29 3.27
C LEU A 218 -13.64 -2.58 2.08
N PHE A 219 -13.55 -3.15 0.87
CA PHE A 219 -14.09 -2.52 -0.34
C PHE A 219 -15.51 -2.97 -0.70
N SER A 220 -15.94 -4.16 -0.29
CA SER A 220 -17.29 -4.67 -0.58
C SER A 220 -18.35 -4.13 0.37
N GLY A 221 -17.96 -3.54 1.50
CA GLY A 221 -18.90 -3.08 2.51
C GLY A 221 -19.67 -4.21 3.23
N GLN A 222 -19.31 -5.47 2.99
CA GLN A 222 -19.92 -6.61 3.68
C GLN A 222 -19.29 -6.79 5.06
N SER A 223 -20.14 -6.88 6.09
CA SER A 223 -19.72 -7.26 7.43
C SER A 223 -19.23 -8.70 7.46
N VAL A 224 -18.09 -8.93 8.11
CA VAL A 224 -17.49 -10.26 8.23
C VAL A 224 -18.20 -11.01 9.33
N ASP A 225 -18.90 -12.09 8.99
CA ASP A 225 -19.24 -13.07 10.00
C ASP A 225 -17.96 -13.88 10.35
N LEU A 226 -17.32 -13.49 11.44
CA LEU A 226 -16.11 -14.13 11.95
C LEU A 226 -16.35 -15.62 12.29
N ARG A 227 -17.60 -16.00 12.59
CA ARG A 227 -17.95 -17.37 12.97
C ARG A 227 -17.88 -18.31 11.77
N THR A 228 -18.46 -17.94 10.63
CA THR A 228 -18.37 -18.74 9.40
C THR A 228 -16.94 -18.81 8.86
N TRP A 229 -16.14 -17.75 9.00
CA TRP A 229 -14.73 -17.78 8.62
C TRP A 229 -13.88 -18.69 9.50
N ALA A 230 -14.10 -18.69 10.81
CA ALA A 230 -13.42 -19.59 11.76
C ALA A 230 -13.84 -21.05 11.57
N ALA A 231 -15.16 -21.30 11.44
CA ALA A 231 -15.71 -22.64 11.26
C ALA A 231 -15.20 -23.34 9.98
N ASN A 232 -14.99 -22.59 8.89
CA ASN A 232 -14.46 -23.14 7.64
C ASN A 232 -12.95 -23.43 7.66
N ARG A 233 -12.23 -23.05 8.74
CA ARG A 233 -10.77 -23.24 8.87
C ARG A 233 -10.35 -24.29 9.90
N GLU A 234 -11.27 -24.78 10.71
CA GLU A 234 -10.97 -25.71 11.81
C GLU A 234 -11.21 -27.17 11.38
N LEU A 235 -10.27 -27.75 10.64
CA LEU A 235 -10.08 -29.21 10.76
C LEU A 235 -9.46 -29.42 12.16
N GLY A 236 -10.08 -30.15 13.07
CA GLY A 236 -9.56 -30.32 14.44
C GLY A 236 -8.09 -30.80 14.48
N TRP A 237 -7.40 -30.59 15.60
CA TRP A 237 -6.01 -31.04 15.76
C TRP A 237 -5.96 -32.57 15.63
N PRO A 238 -4.94 -33.14 14.95
CA PRO A 238 -3.78 -32.50 14.30
C PRO A 238 -3.98 -32.16 12.81
N VAL A 239 -5.21 -32.29 12.29
CA VAL A 239 -5.53 -32.26 10.86
C VAL A 239 -5.69 -30.83 10.33
N ASP A 240 -5.90 -29.82 11.19
CA ASP A 240 -5.79 -28.38 10.86
C ASP A 240 -4.54 -28.09 10.02
N ARG A 241 -3.45 -28.77 10.38
CA ARG A 241 -2.13 -28.58 9.77
C ARG A 241 -1.94 -29.33 8.45
N LEU A 242 -2.77 -30.33 8.19
CA LEU A 242 -2.82 -31.06 6.92
C LEU A 242 -3.88 -30.50 5.97
N SER A 243 -4.54 -29.40 6.34
CA SER A 243 -5.56 -28.80 5.49
C SER A 243 -5.02 -28.58 4.08
N PRO A 244 -5.73 -29.05 3.03
CA PRO A 244 -5.28 -28.94 1.66
C PRO A 244 -5.21 -27.48 1.16
N GLN A 245 -5.65 -26.52 1.98
CA GLN A 245 -5.37 -25.11 1.78
C GLN A 245 -3.88 -24.84 2.01
N ARG A 246 -3.08 -25.21 0.99
CA ARG A 246 -1.73 -24.69 0.81
C ARG A 246 -1.82 -23.18 0.94
N SER A 247 -1.08 -22.62 1.89
CA SER A 247 -0.89 -21.18 1.92
C SER A 247 -0.16 -20.84 0.61
N ARG A 248 -0.88 -20.29 -0.37
CA ARG A 248 -0.30 -19.92 -1.68
C ARG A 248 0.56 -18.67 -1.57
N HIS A 249 0.81 -18.17 -0.35
CA HIS A 249 1.49 -16.91 -0.09
C HIS A 249 3.01 -17.04 -0.05
N SER A 250 3.60 -18.07 -0.68
CA SER A 250 5.05 -18.07 -0.85
C SER A 250 5.43 -16.94 -1.81
N ILE A 251 6.12 -15.94 -1.28
CA ILE A 251 6.67 -14.85 -2.08
C ILE A 251 7.86 -15.44 -2.83
N SER A 252 7.77 -15.52 -4.16
CA SER A 252 8.91 -15.94 -4.99
C SER A 252 10.09 -15.00 -4.78
N THR A 253 11.33 -15.51 -4.88
CA THR A 253 12.56 -14.71 -4.70
C THR A 253 12.58 -13.45 -5.57
N LEU A 254 12.13 -13.54 -6.83
CA LEU A 254 12.05 -12.38 -7.74
C LEU A 254 11.11 -11.29 -7.19
N ARG A 255 9.97 -11.67 -6.60
CA ARG A 255 9.05 -10.74 -5.96
C ARG A 255 9.68 -10.10 -4.72
N SER A 256 10.42 -10.86 -3.92
CA SER A 256 11.15 -10.34 -2.77
C SER A 256 12.21 -9.30 -3.19
N VAL A 257 12.97 -9.57 -4.27
CA VAL A 257 13.92 -8.62 -4.87
C VAL A 257 13.22 -7.36 -5.36
N ALA A 258 12.12 -7.50 -6.10
CA ALA A 258 11.35 -6.36 -6.59
C ALA A 258 10.82 -5.51 -5.44
N VAL A 259 10.16 -6.11 -4.43
CA VAL A 259 9.63 -5.36 -3.29
C VAL A 259 10.76 -4.67 -2.51
N ALA A 260 11.85 -5.38 -2.21
CA ALA A 260 13.00 -4.82 -1.51
C ALA A 260 13.65 -3.65 -2.27
N GLY A 261 13.89 -3.81 -3.57
CA GLY A 261 14.46 -2.76 -4.41
C GLY A 261 13.54 -1.56 -4.55
N LEU A 262 12.22 -1.78 -4.66
CA LEU A 262 11.24 -0.69 -4.72
C LEU A 262 11.17 0.08 -3.40
N THR A 263 11.18 -0.62 -2.27
CA THR A 263 11.18 0.02 -0.94
C THR A 263 12.47 0.83 -0.75
N ALA A 264 13.64 0.28 -1.09
CA ALA A 264 14.90 1.01 -1.05
C ALA A 264 14.88 2.26 -1.93
N TRP A 265 14.40 2.12 -3.17
CA TRP A 265 14.27 3.24 -4.10
C TRP A 265 13.36 4.34 -3.54
N LEU A 266 12.14 3.99 -3.11
CA LEU A 266 11.19 4.98 -2.60
C LEU A 266 11.69 5.66 -1.32
N SER A 267 12.38 4.93 -0.44
CA SER A 267 13.00 5.51 0.75
C SER A 267 14.16 6.44 0.40
N PHE A 268 14.96 6.13 -0.63
CA PHE A 268 15.97 7.04 -1.16
C PHE A 268 15.36 8.32 -1.74
N VAL A 269 14.33 8.18 -2.57
CA VAL A 269 13.59 9.31 -3.13
C VAL A 269 13.05 10.19 -1.99
N LEU A 270 12.39 9.60 -1.00
CA LEU A 270 11.86 10.33 0.15
C LEU A 270 12.96 11.05 0.95
N ALA A 271 14.06 10.36 1.27
CA ALA A 271 15.19 10.96 1.97
C ALA A 271 15.79 12.14 1.20
N SER A 272 15.96 11.99 -0.12
CA SER A 272 16.50 13.06 -0.99
C SER A 272 15.63 14.31 -1.03
N VAL A 273 14.30 14.14 -1.05
CA VAL A 273 13.35 15.26 -1.03
C VAL A 273 13.33 15.95 0.34
N LEU A 274 13.39 15.18 1.43
CA LEU A 274 13.35 15.73 2.77
C LEU A 274 14.63 16.52 3.10
N THR A 275 15.79 16.09 2.61
CA THR A 275 17.09 16.69 2.95
C THR A 275 17.61 17.73 1.95
N GLY A 276 17.19 17.71 0.68
CA GLY A 276 17.87 18.40 -0.42
C GLY A 276 17.97 19.93 -0.33
N ASN A 277 17.08 20.62 0.38
CA ASN A 277 17.05 22.10 0.46
C ASN A 277 17.11 22.63 1.91
N ARG A 278 17.59 21.82 2.85
CA ARG A 278 17.54 22.13 4.29
C ARG A 278 18.86 22.71 4.79
N GLU A 279 18.78 23.60 5.76
CA GLU A 279 19.96 24.11 6.46
C GLU A 279 20.73 22.96 7.14
N PRO A 280 22.06 23.06 7.33
CA PRO A 280 22.87 21.97 7.87
C PRO A 280 22.37 21.41 9.22
N ALA A 281 21.85 22.28 10.10
CA ALA A 281 21.30 21.87 11.40
C ALA A 281 19.99 21.06 11.27
N GLU A 282 19.06 21.48 10.40
CA GLU A 282 17.83 20.75 10.12
C GLU A 282 18.12 19.42 9.41
N ARG A 283 19.10 19.44 8.49
CA ARG A 283 19.56 18.25 7.77
C ARG A 283 20.06 17.18 8.74
N GLN A 284 20.87 17.55 9.74
CA GLN A 284 21.35 16.60 10.74
C GLN A 284 20.20 15.94 11.52
N GLN A 285 19.16 16.70 11.90
CA GLN A 285 17.99 16.14 12.59
C GLN A 285 17.21 15.17 11.70
N LEU A 286 17.06 15.51 10.41
CA LEU A 286 16.40 14.65 9.44
C LEU A 286 17.20 13.38 9.13
N GLU A 287 18.53 13.45 9.06
CA GLU A 287 19.40 12.29 8.89
C GLU A 287 19.27 11.31 10.07
N VAL A 288 19.16 11.82 11.30
CA VAL A 288 18.85 11.00 12.48
C VAL A 288 17.47 10.34 12.36
N ALA A 289 16.45 11.08 11.89
CA ALA A 289 15.10 10.54 11.69
C ALA A 289 15.06 9.46 10.59
N VAL A 290 15.73 9.67 9.46
CA VAL A 290 15.86 8.69 8.36
C VAL A 290 16.58 7.43 8.85
N THR A 291 17.65 7.61 9.63
CA THR A 291 18.37 6.50 10.26
C THR A 291 17.44 5.73 11.22
N ALA A 292 16.66 6.42 12.06
CA ALA A 292 15.70 5.80 12.96
C ALA A 292 14.59 5.04 12.21
N LEU A 293 14.09 5.57 11.10
CA LEU A 293 13.11 4.87 10.26
C LEU A 293 13.64 3.53 9.73
N SER A 294 14.91 3.47 9.34
CA SER A 294 15.54 2.20 8.92
C SER A 294 15.54 1.15 10.04
N GLN A 295 15.57 1.57 11.31
CA GLN A 295 15.57 0.68 12.48
C GLN A 295 14.20 0.06 12.76
N LEU A 296 13.11 0.62 12.20
CA LEU A 296 11.76 0.07 12.31
C LEU A 296 11.61 -1.32 11.65
N MET A 297 12.62 -1.80 10.93
CA MET A 297 12.64 -3.18 10.41
C MET A 297 12.95 -4.24 11.46
N LEU A 298 13.59 -3.90 12.58
CA LEU A 298 13.89 -4.87 13.64
C LEU A 298 12.60 -5.54 14.20
N PRO A 299 11.51 -4.80 14.46
CA PRO A 299 10.21 -5.40 14.76
C PRO A 299 9.71 -6.42 13.72
N LEU A 300 9.96 -6.22 12.42
CA LEU A 300 9.55 -7.18 11.38
C LEU A 300 10.33 -8.48 11.47
N VAL A 301 11.60 -8.44 11.90
CA VAL A 301 12.40 -9.64 12.18
C VAL A 301 11.79 -10.43 13.32
N ILE A 302 11.44 -9.75 14.41
CA ILE A 302 10.78 -10.37 15.57
C ILE A 302 9.44 -10.96 15.13
N PHE A 303 8.65 -10.20 14.38
CA PHE A 303 7.37 -10.67 13.84
C PHE A 303 7.53 -11.92 12.97
N ARG A 304 8.52 -11.95 12.06
CA ARG A 304 8.83 -13.12 11.24
C ARG A 304 9.20 -14.31 12.12
N LEU A 305 10.08 -14.13 13.09
CA LEU A 305 10.50 -15.20 14.00
C LEU A 305 9.30 -15.75 14.81
N VAL A 306 8.53 -14.86 15.43
CA VAL A 306 7.30 -15.23 16.16
C VAL A 306 6.36 -16.00 15.25
N ARG A 307 6.13 -15.53 14.01
CA ARG A 307 5.23 -16.18 13.06
C ARG A 307 5.65 -17.60 12.70
N TYR A 308 6.96 -17.84 12.54
CA TYR A 308 7.50 -19.16 12.22
C TYR A 308 7.52 -20.10 13.41
N LEU A 309 7.77 -19.57 14.62
CA LEU A 309 7.76 -20.35 15.86
C LEU A 309 6.35 -20.60 16.39
N TRP A 310 5.36 -19.81 15.93
CA TRP A 310 3.97 -19.94 16.35
C TRP A 310 3.38 -21.30 15.97
N GLY A 311 3.26 -22.18 16.95
CA GLY A 311 2.81 -23.57 16.78
C GLY A 311 3.90 -24.55 16.35
N TYR A 312 5.14 -24.10 16.18
CA TYR A 312 6.29 -24.90 15.74
C TYR A 312 7.55 -24.63 16.61
N PRO A 313 7.47 -24.82 17.93
CA PRO A 313 8.61 -24.51 18.81
C PRO A 313 9.80 -25.44 18.53
N PRO A 314 11.04 -24.95 18.76
CA PRO A 314 12.23 -25.79 18.69
C PRO A 314 12.21 -26.87 19.79
N PRO A 315 12.92 -27.99 19.62
CA PRO A 315 12.92 -29.11 20.55
C PRO A 315 13.59 -28.77 21.89
N LEU A 316 14.58 -27.88 21.86
CA LEU A 316 15.24 -27.34 23.04
C LEU A 316 14.99 -25.83 23.12
N SER A 317 14.62 -25.38 24.31
CA SER A 317 14.56 -23.95 24.65
C SER A 317 15.96 -23.33 24.56
N VAL A 318 16.03 -22.00 24.51
CA VAL A 318 17.30 -21.25 24.54
C VAL A 318 18.15 -21.67 25.75
N TRP A 319 17.52 -21.80 26.93
CA TRP A 319 18.18 -22.28 28.14
C TRP A 319 18.66 -23.73 28.02
N GLY A 320 17.83 -24.63 27.46
CA GLY A 320 18.23 -26.01 27.23
C GLY A 320 19.46 -26.13 26.33
N ARG A 321 19.60 -25.26 25.32
CA ARG A 321 20.78 -25.20 24.44
C ARG A 321 22.04 -24.76 25.17
N ILE A 322 21.93 -23.75 26.03
CA ILE A 322 23.04 -23.25 26.85
C ILE A 322 23.49 -24.35 27.82
N CYS A 323 22.57 -24.97 28.56
CA CYS A 323 22.89 -26.03 29.52
C CYS A 323 23.49 -27.29 28.88
N THR A 324 23.09 -27.61 27.64
CA THR A 324 23.60 -28.80 26.92
C THR A 324 24.83 -28.52 26.05
N GLY A 325 25.29 -27.26 25.98
CA GLY A 325 26.38 -26.83 25.08
C GLY A 325 26.04 -26.92 23.59
N ARG A 326 24.78 -27.20 23.23
CA ARG A 326 24.31 -27.34 21.84
C ARG A 326 23.62 -26.06 21.38
N LEU A 327 24.41 -25.01 21.19
CA LEU A 327 23.89 -23.69 20.77
C LEU A 327 23.18 -23.78 19.40
N ILE A 328 23.78 -24.50 18.45
CA ILE A 328 23.24 -24.70 17.11
C ILE A 328 22.78 -26.14 16.94
N ILE A 329 21.51 -26.33 16.57
CA ILE A 329 20.92 -27.62 16.23
C ILE A 329 20.69 -27.65 14.72
N PRO A 330 21.46 -28.45 13.97
CA PRO A 330 21.31 -28.55 12.53
C PRO A 330 19.87 -28.84 12.11
N LYS A 331 19.41 -28.17 11.05
CA LYS A 331 18.05 -28.24 10.47
C LYS A 331 16.92 -27.59 11.30
N TYR A 332 17.04 -27.50 12.62
CA TYR A 332 16.08 -26.78 13.46
C TYR A 332 16.30 -25.27 13.42
N ASP A 333 17.57 -24.84 13.33
CA ASP A 333 17.93 -23.42 13.39
C ASP A 333 17.90 -22.70 12.05
N TYR A 334 17.41 -23.37 11.01
CA TYR A 334 17.25 -22.76 9.69
C TYR A 334 16.35 -21.52 9.73
N VAL A 335 15.37 -21.49 10.63
CA VAL A 335 14.50 -20.33 10.86
C VAL A 335 15.24 -19.10 11.39
N LEU A 336 16.40 -19.28 12.02
CA LEU A 336 17.21 -18.19 12.61
C LEU A 336 18.13 -17.52 11.58
N ILE A 337 18.36 -18.14 10.42
CA ILE A 337 19.28 -17.61 9.40
C ILE A 337 18.83 -16.23 8.93
N ALA A 338 17.58 -16.09 8.49
CA ALA A 338 17.07 -14.81 7.98
C ALA A 338 17.10 -13.70 9.05
N PRO A 339 16.58 -13.90 10.29
CA PRO A 339 16.75 -12.94 11.39
C PRO A 339 18.19 -12.54 11.68
N LEU A 340 19.12 -13.51 11.72
CA LEU A 340 20.52 -13.26 11.98
C LEU A 340 21.14 -12.42 10.85
N THR A 341 20.85 -12.74 9.59
CA THR A 341 21.32 -11.95 8.45
C THR A 341 20.79 -10.52 8.49
N VAL A 342 19.52 -10.31 8.82
CA VAL A 342 18.97 -8.94 8.97
C VAL A 342 19.69 -8.19 10.10
N PHE A 343 19.94 -8.84 11.23
CA PHE A 343 20.68 -8.24 12.34
C PHE A 343 22.12 -7.87 11.96
N LEU A 344 22.80 -8.73 11.20
CA LEU A 344 24.15 -8.46 10.70
C LEU A 344 24.17 -7.30 9.69
N ILE A 345 23.18 -7.22 8.79
CA ILE A 345 23.03 -6.08 7.87
C ILE A 345 22.83 -4.79 8.67
N TRP A 346 21.99 -4.82 9.70
CA TRP A 346 21.78 -3.68 10.60
C TRP A 346 23.05 -3.24 11.32
N LEU A 347 23.82 -4.18 11.89
CA LEU A 347 25.12 -3.88 12.51
C LEU A 347 26.11 -3.28 11.50
N GLY A 348 26.16 -3.84 10.29
CA GLY A 348 26.97 -3.33 9.19
C GLY A 348 26.61 -1.89 8.84
N HIS A 349 25.32 -1.57 8.78
CA HIS A 349 24.84 -0.20 8.56
C HIS A 349 25.26 0.77 9.68
N VAL A 350 25.10 0.39 10.94
CA VAL A 350 25.57 1.21 12.08
C VAL A 350 27.09 1.45 11.99
N TRP A 351 27.84 0.43 11.60
CA TRP A 351 29.29 0.55 11.40
C TRP A 351 29.64 1.47 10.23
N VAL A 352 29.00 1.32 9.05
CA VAL A 352 29.22 2.17 7.87
C VAL A 352 28.92 3.63 8.20
N VAL A 353 27.76 3.93 8.79
CA VAL A 353 27.36 5.31 9.14
C VAL A 353 28.31 5.95 10.14
N ARG A 354 28.93 5.18 11.05
CA ARG A 354 29.85 5.71 12.07
C ARG A 354 31.30 5.84 11.62
N ASN A 355 31.75 5.01 10.69
CA ASN A 355 33.18 4.86 10.35
C ASN A 355 33.50 5.28 8.91
N THR A 356 32.51 5.69 8.11
CA THR A 356 32.71 6.11 6.72
C THR A 356 31.93 7.39 6.44
N ASP A 357 32.42 8.20 5.50
CA ASP A 357 31.76 9.45 5.08
C ASP A 357 30.66 9.21 4.03
N TRP A 358 30.02 8.04 4.04
CA TRP A 358 28.96 7.73 3.08
C TRP A 358 27.69 8.50 3.42
N ASP A 359 27.01 9.03 2.40
CA ASP A 359 25.77 9.78 2.57
C ASP A 359 24.69 8.89 3.21
N VAL A 360 24.14 9.35 4.34
CA VAL A 360 23.05 8.69 5.08
C VAL A 360 21.82 8.51 4.19
N ASN A 361 21.58 9.44 3.26
CA ASN A 361 20.47 9.38 2.31
C ASN A 361 20.59 8.17 1.36
N VAL A 362 21.79 7.64 1.13
CA VAL A 362 22.03 6.47 0.28
C VAL A 362 22.12 5.20 1.11
N THR A 363 22.88 5.24 2.21
CA THR A 363 23.16 4.05 3.04
C THR A 363 21.93 3.53 3.78
N ALA A 364 21.09 4.40 4.34
CA ALA A 364 19.92 3.96 5.10
C ALA A 364 18.86 3.28 4.21
N PRO A 365 18.47 3.82 3.03
CA PRO A 365 17.56 3.13 2.13
C PRO A 365 18.13 1.83 1.54
N LEU A 366 19.42 1.80 1.24
CA LEU A 366 20.09 0.57 0.78
C LEU A 366 20.03 -0.51 1.86
N CYS A 367 20.36 -0.15 3.11
CA CYS A 367 20.25 -1.05 4.25
C CYS A 367 18.81 -1.55 4.44
N LEU A 368 17.82 -0.65 4.36
CA LEU A 368 16.39 -1.00 4.43
C LEU A 368 16.02 -2.04 3.36
N GLY A 369 16.44 -1.83 2.11
CA GLY A 369 16.27 -2.77 1.02
C GLY A 369 16.89 -4.14 1.29
N LEU A 370 18.15 -4.16 1.72
CA LEU A 370 18.87 -5.40 2.02
C LEU A 370 18.23 -6.17 3.18
N MET A 371 17.82 -5.47 4.24
CA MET A 371 17.09 -6.07 5.36
C MET A 371 15.77 -6.67 4.90
N LEU A 372 14.99 -5.97 4.07
CA LEU A 372 13.72 -6.48 3.54
C LEU A 372 13.95 -7.66 2.58
N LEU A 373 15.00 -7.62 1.76
CA LEU A 373 15.39 -8.73 0.89
C LEU A 373 15.77 -9.96 1.69
N ALA A 374 16.57 -9.82 2.75
CA ALA A 374 16.90 -10.92 3.65
C ALA A 374 15.64 -11.45 4.35
N ALA A 375 14.80 -10.54 4.85
CA ALA A 375 13.58 -10.89 5.57
C ALA A 375 12.51 -11.56 4.69
N LEU A 376 12.43 -11.28 3.38
CA LEU A 376 11.42 -11.87 2.49
C LEU A 376 11.96 -12.97 1.58
N GLY A 377 13.23 -12.87 1.17
CA GLY A 377 13.84 -13.72 0.15
C GLY A 377 14.61 -14.92 0.68
N MET A 378 15.09 -14.87 1.93
CA MET A 378 15.88 -15.98 2.48
C MET A 378 14.99 -17.16 2.94
N PRO A 379 15.43 -18.40 2.68
CA PRO A 379 14.76 -19.60 3.16
C PRO A 379 14.87 -19.73 4.70
N PRO A 380 14.04 -20.58 5.32
CA PRO A 380 12.92 -21.30 4.70
C PRO A 380 11.72 -20.39 4.45
N THR A 381 10.91 -20.68 3.43
CA THR A 381 9.57 -20.09 3.33
C THR A 381 8.68 -20.63 4.46
N LEU A 382 7.62 -19.91 4.84
CA LEU A 382 6.74 -20.36 5.92
C LEU A 382 6.12 -21.73 5.58
N ASP A 383 5.74 -21.95 4.33
CA ASP A 383 5.19 -23.23 3.88
C ASP A 383 6.23 -24.35 3.91
N GLN A 384 7.44 -24.08 3.44
CA GLN A 384 8.55 -25.04 3.52
C GLN A 384 8.86 -25.39 4.98
N TRP A 385 8.88 -24.40 5.86
CA TRP A 385 9.08 -24.60 7.29
C TRP A 385 7.96 -25.45 7.92
N ARG A 386 6.71 -25.20 7.55
CA ARG A 386 5.57 -25.98 8.06
C ARG A 386 5.59 -27.42 7.59
N LEU A 387 5.84 -27.65 6.30
CA LEU A 387 5.72 -28.96 5.66
C LEU A 387 6.95 -29.85 5.85
N THR A 388 8.15 -29.26 5.79
CA THR A 388 9.42 -30.00 5.79
C THR A 388 10.33 -29.67 6.96
N GLY A 389 9.95 -28.67 7.77
CA GLY A 389 10.68 -28.31 8.97
C GLY A 389 10.69 -29.45 9.95
N ARG A 390 11.86 -29.71 10.53
CA ARG A 390 11.98 -30.56 11.71
C ARG A 390 11.55 -29.67 12.88
N HIS A 391 10.30 -29.79 13.30
CA HIS A 391 9.76 -29.07 14.45
C HIS A 391 8.88 -30.01 15.27
N ARG A 392 8.60 -29.60 16.51
CA ARG A 392 7.64 -30.32 17.34
C ARG A 392 6.23 -29.87 16.94
N VAL A 393 5.36 -30.82 16.59
CA VAL A 393 3.94 -30.55 16.43
C VAL A 393 3.32 -30.42 17.82
N VAL A 394 2.76 -29.26 18.13
CA VAL A 394 2.11 -28.94 19.41
C VAL A 394 0.65 -28.55 19.12
N PRO A 395 -0.32 -28.89 19.99
CA PRO A 395 -1.69 -28.38 19.86
C PRO A 395 -1.71 -26.86 19.69
N GLY A 396 -2.58 -26.36 18.80
CA GLY A 396 -2.79 -24.91 18.66
C GLY A 396 -3.38 -24.34 19.95
N LEU A 397 -2.88 -23.17 20.40
CA LEU A 397 -3.36 -22.48 21.62
C LEU A 397 -4.88 -22.21 21.61
N GLY A 398 -5.50 -22.09 20.43
CA GLY A 398 -6.93 -21.83 20.28
C GLY A 398 -7.85 -23.04 20.53
N MET A 399 -7.30 -24.26 20.64
CA MET A 399 -8.14 -25.47 20.76
C MET A 399 -8.53 -25.83 22.19
N ARG A 400 -7.99 -25.16 23.20
CA ARG A 400 -8.25 -25.50 24.61
C ARG A 400 -9.57 -24.97 25.18
N THR A 401 -10.31 -24.12 24.46
CA THR A 401 -11.46 -23.41 25.05
C THR A 401 -12.83 -23.98 24.70
N ASN A 402 -12.98 -24.78 23.63
CA ASN A 402 -14.32 -25.23 23.21
C ASN A 402 -14.79 -26.52 23.92
N GLU A 403 -13.89 -27.33 24.46
CA GLU A 403 -14.27 -28.56 25.19
C GLU A 403 -14.87 -28.28 26.58
N PHE A 404 -14.62 -27.11 27.17
CA PHE A 404 -15.21 -26.75 28.46
C PHE A 404 -16.62 -26.14 28.39
N GLN A 405 -17.13 -25.80 27.19
CA GLN A 405 -18.47 -25.20 27.05
C GLN A 405 -19.56 -26.14 26.55
N GLN A 406 -19.24 -27.40 26.19
CA GLN A 406 -20.25 -28.39 25.79
C GLN A 406 -20.64 -29.36 26.91
N GLY A 407 -20.12 -29.16 28.13
CA GLY A 407 -20.35 -30.02 29.29
C GLY A 407 -21.12 -29.38 30.46
N ALA A 408 -21.83 -28.27 30.26
CA ALA A 408 -22.64 -27.62 31.29
C ALA A 408 -24.06 -27.35 30.82
#